data_AF-A0A8C3P2C0-F1
#
_entry.id   AF-A0A8C3P2C0-F1
#
_cell.length_a   1.000
_cell.length_b   1.000
_cell.length_c   1.000
_cell.angle_alpha   90.00
_cell.angle_beta   90.00
_cell.angle_gamma   90.00
#
_symmetry.space_group_name_H-M   'P 1'
#
loop_
_entity.id
_entity.type
_entity.pdbx_description
1 polymer ?
#
loop_
_entity_poly.entity_id
_entity_poly.type
_entity_poly.pdbx_seq_one_letter_code
_entity_poly.pdbx_strand_id
1 'polypeptide(L)'
;RRALVLEDDLRFEVFFRSRLARLMEQLDGARLPWDLLYLGRKRLEPERSERGVPGVRHLLRPGYSYWSLGYALSLSGARKLLAAEPLGKMIPVDEFLPLMFDRHPRYGVYFWDFWDWEWRIWNLGMRSSCPSCSTGTPGTGFMGF
;
A
#
# COMPACT_ATOMS: atom_id res chain seq x y z
N ARG A 1 -17.33 3.46 -5.49
CA ARG A 1 -16.49 3.25 -6.70
C ARG A 1 -15.05 3.01 -6.25
N ARG A 2 -14.35 2.07 -6.88
CA ARG A 2 -12.98 1.65 -6.54
C ARG A 2 -12.23 1.35 -7.84
N ALA A 3 -10.93 1.56 -7.85
CA ALA A 3 -10.05 1.17 -8.94
C ALA A 3 -8.95 0.26 -8.39
N LEU A 4 -8.40 -0.58 -9.27
CA LEU A 4 -7.25 -1.41 -9.02
C LEU A 4 -6.14 -0.93 -9.96
N VAL A 5 -5.01 -0.50 -9.39
CA VAL A 5 -3.84 -0.02 -10.13
C VAL A 5 -2.71 -1.01 -9.88
N LEU A 6 -2.08 -1.46 -10.96
CA LEU A 6 -1.08 -2.52 -10.96
C LEU A 6 0.01 -2.13 -11.96
N GLU A 7 1.26 -2.39 -11.62
CA GLU A 7 2.35 -2.44 -12.60
C GLU A 7 2.10 -3.58 -13.59
N ASP A 8 2.64 -3.43 -14.80
CA ASP A 8 2.44 -4.34 -15.92
C ASP A 8 3.21 -5.67 -15.77
N ASP A 9 4.25 -5.71 -14.93
CA ASP A 9 5.11 -6.87 -14.71
C ASP A 9 4.80 -7.66 -13.42
N LEU A 10 3.69 -7.34 -12.77
CA LEU A 10 3.28 -7.97 -11.52
C LEU A 10 2.97 -9.45 -11.66
N ARG A 11 3.46 -10.26 -10.70
CA ARG A 11 3.07 -11.65 -10.54
C ARG A 11 2.22 -11.85 -9.30
N PHE A 12 1.09 -12.52 -9.49
CA PHE A 12 0.13 -12.78 -8.41
C PHE A 12 0.38 -14.14 -7.77
N GLU A 13 0.21 -14.21 -6.45
CA GLU A 13 0.12 -15.49 -5.74
C GLU A 13 -1.13 -16.26 -6.15
N VAL A 14 -1.10 -17.58 -5.94
CA VAL A 14 -2.28 -18.44 -6.10
C VAL A 14 -3.41 -17.91 -5.22
N PHE A 15 -4.62 -17.85 -5.79
CA PHE A 15 -5.83 -17.34 -5.14
C PHE A 15 -5.84 -15.82 -4.86
N PHE A 16 -4.95 -15.02 -5.46
CA PHE A 16 -4.95 -13.56 -5.29
C PHE A 16 -6.35 -12.93 -5.48
N ARG A 17 -7.03 -13.25 -6.58
CA ARG A 17 -8.35 -12.69 -6.90
C ARG A 17 -9.40 -13.02 -5.84
N SER A 18 -9.51 -14.28 -5.41
CA SER A 18 -10.52 -14.69 -4.43
C SER A 18 -10.21 -14.12 -3.05
N ARG A 19 -8.94 -14.03 -2.69
CA ARG A 19 -8.46 -13.40 -1.47
C ARG A 19 -8.73 -11.89 -1.45
N LEU A 20 -8.48 -11.18 -2.55
CA LEU A 20 -8.79 -9.76 -2.68
C LEU A 20 -10.30 -9.51 -2.62
N ALA A 21 -11.10 -10.34 -3.30
CA ALA A 21 -12.56 -10.25 -3.24
C ALA A 21 -13.08 -10.41 -1.80
N ARG A 22 -12.58 -11.42 -1.08
CA ARG A 22 -12.91 -11.63 0.33
C ARG A 22 -12.52 -10.46 1.22
N LEU A 23 -11.34 -9.86 1.01
CA LEU A 23 -10.96 -8.65 1.77
C LEU A 23 -11.94 -7.51 1.48
N MET A 24 -12.31 -7.29 0.22
CA MET A 24 -13.26 -6.23 -0.15
C MET A 24 -14.62 -6.44 0.52
N GLU A 25 -15.12 -7.67 0.58
CA GLU A 25 -16.34 -8.01 1.32
C GLU A 25 -16.21 -7.73 2.82
N GLN A 26 -15.06 -8.04 3.43
CA GLN A 26 -14.81 -7.76 4.85
C GLN A 26 -14.76 -6.25 5.14
N LEU A 27 -14.12 -5.47 4.27
CA LEU A 27 -14.06 -4.02 4.38
C LEU A 27 -15.46 -3.40 4.31
N ASP A 28 -16.30 -3.92 3.40
CA ASP A 28 -17.67 -3.44 3.20
C ASP A 28 -18.58 -3.82 4.38
N GLY A 29 -18.49 -5.07 4.85
CA GLY A 29 -19.23 -5.54 6.02
C GLY A 29 -18.84 -4.81 7.31
N ALA A 30 -17.55 -4.52 7.50
CA ALA A 30 -17.06 -3.74 8.64
C ALA A 30 -17.36 -2.24 8.53
N ARG A 31 -17.83 -1.76 7.37
CA ARG A 31 -17.98 -0.33 7.03
C ARG A 31 -16.72 0.48 7.34
N LEU A 32 -15.55 -0.14 7.15
CA LEU A 32 -14.28 0.48 7.44
C LEU A 32 -13.94 1.47 6.32
N PRO A 33 -13.82 2.78 6.59
CA PRO A 33 -13.43 3.72 5.57
C PRO A 33 -11.95 3.55 5.20
N TRP A 34 -11.65 3.65 3.91
CA TRP A 34 -10.29 3.56 3.39
C TRP A 34 -10.10 4.41 2.14
N ASP A 35 -8.89 4.88 1.94
CA ASP A 35 -8.50 5.72 0.81
C ASP A 35 -7.60 4.95 -0.16
N LEU A 36 -6.61 4.22 0.35
CA LEU A 36 -5.70 3.38 -0.44
C LEU A 36 -5.40 2.06 0.29
N LEU A 37 -5.33 0.97 -0.47
CA LEU A 37 -4.94 -0.35 0.01
C LEU A 37 -3.75 -0.85 -0.80
N TYR A 38 -2.59 -1.01 -0.16
CA TYR A 38 -1.45 -1.68 -0.79
C TYR A 38 -1.76 -3.15 -1.05
N LEU A 39 -1.44 -3.60 -2.27
CA LEU A 39 -1.55 -4.99 -2.72
C LEU A 39 -0.17 -5.58 -3.02
N GLY A 40 0.79 -4.71 -3.36
CA GLY A 40 2.18 -5.09 -3.47
C GLY A 40 3.12 -3.92 -3.22
N ARG A 41 4.14 -4.16 -2.38
CA ARG A 41 5.21 -3.21 -2.06
C ARG A 41 6.41 -3.88 -1.41
N LYS A 42 7.56 -3.22 -1.42
CA LYS A 42 8.72 -3.58 -0.58
C LYS A 42 8.62 -2.91 0.79
N ARG A 43 8.69 -3.72 1.84
CA ARG A 43 8.71 -3.26 3.24
C ARG A 43 10.13 -2.89 3.62
N LEU A 44 10.34 -1.68 4.13
CA LEU A 44 11.68 -1.20 4.54
C LEU A 44 11.86 -1.13 6.07
N GLU A 45 10.77 -1.22 6.84
CA GLU A 45 10.81 -1.36 8.30
C GLU A 45 10.22 -2.73 8.73
N PRO A 46 10.83 -3.86 8.38
CA PRO A 46 10.29 -5.17 8.73
C PRO A 46 10.25 -5.42 10.25
N GLU A 47 11.14 -4.77 11.02
CA GLU A 47 11.20 -4.90 12.49
C GLU A 47 10.08 -4.14 13.21
N ARG A 48 9.52 -3.09 12.59
CA ARG A 48 8.27 -2.49 13.09
C ARG A 48 7.11 -3.37 12.66
N SER A 49 6.55 -4.10 13.62
CA SER A 49 5.39 -4.95 13.39
C SER A 49 4.22 -4.12 12.86
N GLU A 50 3.82 -4.42 11.63
CA GLU A 50 2.58 -3.91 11.06
C GLU A 50 1.43 -4.41 11.93
N ARG A 51 0.61 -3.46 12.39
CA ARG A 51 -0.47 -3.76 13.32
C ARG A 51 -1.70 -4.20 12.53
N GLY A 52 -2.31 -5.31 12.93
CA GLY A 52 -3.60 -5.73 12.40
C GLY A 52 -4.68 -4.68 12.67
N VAL A 53 -5.58 -4.51 11.71
CA VAL A 53 -6.76 -3.65 11.88
C VAL A 53 -7.86 -4.45 12.56
N PRO A 54 -8.37 -4.01 13.73
CA PRO A 54 -9.46 -4.71 14.41
C PRO A 54 -10.68 -4.88 13.51
N GLY A 55 -11.32 -6.06 13.55
CA GLY A 55 -12.52 -6.35 12.79
C GLY A 55 -12.31 -6.78 11.33
N VAL A 56 -11.09 -6.62 10.76
CA VAL A 56 -10.79 -7.06 9.39
C VAL A 56 -9.55 -7.95 9.37
N ARG A 57 -9.75 -9.24 9.09
CA ARG A 57 -8.65 -10.21 9.04
C ARG A 57 -7.74 -9.91 7.85
N HIS A 58 -6.43 -10.12 8.04
CA HIS A 58 -5.40 -9.90 7.00
C HIS A 58 -5.28 -8.46 6.48
N LEU A 59 -5.87 -7.49 7.18
CA LEU A 59 -5.65 -6.07 6.94
C LEU A 59 -4.66 -5.53 7.98
N LEU A 60 -3.64 -4.84 7.50
CA LEU A 60 -2.54 -4.33 8.31
C LEU A 60 -2.40 -2.82 8.12
N ARG A 61 -1.88 -2.11 9.13
CA ARG A 61 -1.41 -0.73 8.97
C ARG A 61 0.01 -0.75 8.38
N PRO A 62 0.26 -0.17 7.20
CA PRO A 62 1.58 -0.19 6.59
C PRO A 62 2.59 0.67 7.38
N GLY A 63 3.85 0.22 7.38
CA GLY A 63 5.01 1.04 7.76
C GLY A 63 5.65 1.71 6.53
N TYR A 64 6.88 2.22 6.69
CA TYR A 64 7.62 2.80 5.57
C TYR A 64 7.87 1.75 4.47
N SER A 65 7.72 2.19 3.22
CA SER A 65 7.55 1.34 2.05
C SER A 65 8.16 1.95 0.81
N TYR A 66 8.71 1.10 -0.05
CA TYR A 66 9.19 1.46 -1.39
C TYR A 66 8.68 0.46 -2.43
N TRP A 67 8.87 0.77 -3.71
CA TRP A 67 8.50 -0.08 -4.85
C TRP A 67 7.03 -0.46 -4.82
N SER A 68 6.18 0.55 -5.03
CA SER A 68 4.73 0.43 -5.01
C SER A 68 4.21 -0.33 -6.25
N LEU A 69 4.23 -1.66 -6.19
CA LEU A 69 3.85 -2.53 -7.31
C LEU A 69 2.36 -2.43 -7.66
N GLY A 70 1.50 -2.23 -6.66
CA GLY A 70 0.07 -2.13 -6.90
C GLY A 70 -0.76 -1.80 -5.67
N TYR A 71 -1.90 -1.15 -5.91
CA TYR A 71 -2.84 -0.73 -4.88
C TYR A 71 -4.28 -0.67 -5.38
N ALA A 72 -5.23 -0.86 -4.47
CA ALA A 72 -6.61 -0.47 -4.69
C ALA A 72 -6.83 0.96 -4.19
N LEU A 73 -7.63 1.73 -4.93
CA LEU A 73 -7.90 3.13 -4.65
C LEU A 73 -9.41 3.37 -4.56
N SER A 74 -9.85 3.99 -3.47
CA SER A 74 -11.25 4.40 -3.34
C SER A 74 -11.48 5.75 -4.04
N LEU A 75 -12.74 6.10 -4.31
CA LEU A 75 -13.06 7.42 -4.88
C LEU A 75 -12.59 8.57 -3.98
N SER A 76 -12.67 8.43 -2.65
CA SER A 76 -12.16 9.46 -1.74
C SER A 76 -10.64 9.56 -1.80
N GLY A 77 -9.95 8.42 -1.86
CA GLY A 77 -8.50 8.39 -2.05
C GLY A 77 -8.07 9.05 -3.35
N ALA A 78 -8.75 8.76 -4.47
CA ALA A 78 -8.47 9.38 -5.76
C ALA A 78 -8.64 10.90 -5.74
N ARG A 79 -9.69 11.40 -5.09
CA ARG A 79 -9.90 12.85 -4.91
C ARG A 79 -8.78 13.48 -4.08
N LYS A 80 -8.31 12.77 -3.04
CA LYS A 80 -7.17 13.24 -2.25
C LYS A 80 -5.86 13.24 -3.07
N LEU A 81 -5.61 12.23 -3.92
CA LEU A 81 -4.45 12.25 -4.82
C LEU A 81 -4.46 13.45 -5.78
N LEU A 82 -5.62 13.78 -6.35
CA LEU A 82 -5.75 14.92 -7.26
C LEU A 82 -5.58 16.26 -6.55
N ALA A 83 -6.13 16.40 -5.35
CA ALA A 83 -6.04 17.62 -4.58
C ALA A 83 -4.61 17.91 -4.10
N ALA A 84 -3.71 16.92 -4.10
CA ALA A 84 -2.29 17.10 -3.82
C ALA A 84 -1.51 17.78 -4.96
N GLU A 85 -2.18 18.14 -6.06
CA GLU A 85 -1.62 18.84 -7.22
C GLU A 85 -0.33 18.19 -7.76
N PRO A 86 -0.36 16.88 -8.10
CA PRO A 86 0.85 16.10 -8.42
C PRO A 86 1.64 16.62 -9.62
N LEU A 87 1.00 17.36 -10.52
CA LEU A 87 1.66 17.97 -11.69
C LEU A 87 2.44 19.24 -11.32
N GLY A 88 2.02 19.97 -10.29
CA GLY A 88 2.72 21.15 -9.78
C GLY A 88 3.84 20.81 -8.80
N LYS A 89 3.75 19.64 -8.15
CA LYS A 89 4.70 19.15 -7.15
C LYS A 89 5.07 17.69 -7.46
N MET A 90 5.96 17.50 -8.43
CA MET A 90 6.41 16.16 -8.83
C MET A 90 7.29 15.53 -7.74
N ILE A 91 6.72 14.55 -7.04
CA ILE A 91 7.39 13.69 -6.07
C ILE A 91 7.28 12.25 -6.56
N PRO A 92 8.34 11.43 -6.51
CA PRO A 92 8.24 10.01 -6.83
C PRO A 92 7.14 9.33 -6.01
N VAL A 93 6.35 8.46 -6.63
CA VAL A 93 5.20 7.82 -5.97
C VAL A 93 5.58 7.08 -4.68
N ASP A 94 6.78 6.49 -4.64
CA ASP A 94 7.30 5.78 -3.48
C ASP A 94 7.70 6.69 -2.32
N GLU A 95 7.98 7.97 -2.57
CA GLU A 95 8.18 8.97 -1.53
C GLU A 95 6.84 9.60 -1.14
N PHE A 96 6.01 9.87 -2.15
CA PHE A 96 4.72 10.52 -1.98
C PHE A 96 3.76 9.69 -1.13
N LEU A 97 3.57 8.40 -1.44
CA LEU A 97 2.59 7.59 -0.73
C LEU A 97 2.93 7.48 0.78
N PRO A 98 4.15 7.13 1.23
CA PRO A 98 4.52 7.15 2.64
C PRO A 98 4.40 8.50 3.33
N LEU A 99 4.60 9.62 2.60
CA LEU A 99 4.34 10.96 3.13
C LEU A 99 2.87 11.13 3.51
N MET A 100 1.94 10.64 2.68
CA MET A 100 0.50 10.82 2.90
C MET A 100 -0.03 10.15 4.17
N PHE A 101 0.66 9.14 4.72
CA PHE A 101 0.25 8.46 5.96
C PHE A 101 1.26 8.59 7.12
N ASP A 102 2.11 9.62 7.06
CA ASP A 102 3.07 9.97 8.12
C ASP A 102 4.02 8.80 8.48
N ARG A 103 4.54 8.12 7.45
CA ARG A 103 5.52 7.04 7.60
C ARG A 103 6.79 7.25 6.79
N HIS A 104 7.01 8.48 6.31
CA HIS A 104 8.21 8.81 5.55
C HIS A 104 9.34 9.30 6.49
N PRO A 105 10.58 8.80 6.38
CA PRO A 105 11.68 9.14 7.29
C PRO A 105 12.12 10.60 7.17
N ARG A 106 11.88 11.25 6.03
CA ARG A 106 12.13 12.68 5.79
C ARG A 106 10.87 13.53 5.83
N TYR A 107 9.94 13.21 6.72
CA TYR A 107 8.67 13.93 6.85
C TYR A 107 8.87 15.45 6.97
N GLY A 108 9.88 15.90 7.74
CA GLY A 108 10.19 17.32 7.93
C GLY A 108 10.54 18.12 6.66
N VAL A 109 10.94 17.46 5.56
CA VAL A 109 11.26 18.14 4.29
C VAL A 109 9.99 18.51 3.51
N TYR A 110 8.95 17.70 3.62
CA TYR A 110 7.70 17.82 2.84
C TYR A 110 6.49 18.21 3.70
N PHE A 111 6.72 18.40 5.01
CA PHE A 111 5.71 18.61 6.05
C PHE A 111 4.66 19.67 5.69
N TRP A 112 5.12 20.86 5.27
CA TRP A 112 4.27 22.02 5.05
C TRP A 112 3.29 21.84 3.89
N ASP A 113 3.58 20.94 2.95
CA ASP A 113 2.76 20.70 1.78
C ASP A 113 1.60 19.72 2.05
N PHE A 114 1.70 18.87 3.10
CA PHE A 114 0.81 17.71 3.28
C PHE A 114 0.32 17.47 4.73
N TRP A 115 0.46 18.44 5.63
CA TRP A 115 0.24 18.30 7.08
C TRP A 115 -1.19 17.91 7.53
N ASP A 116 -2.24 18.25 6.78
CA ASP A 116 -3.64 18.10 7.26
C ASP A 116 -4.47 17.02 6.52
N TRP A 117 -3.80 16.00 5.98
CA TRP A 117 -4.48 15.01 5.16
C TRP A 117 -4.72 13.73 5.97
N GLU A 118 -5.91 13.57 6.53
CA GLU A 118 -6.30 12.37 7.28
C GLU A 118 -6.46 11.15 6.34
N TRP A 119 -5.35 10.59 5.85
CA TRP A 119 -5.34 9.42 4.95
C TRP A 119 -5.55 8.11 5.71
N ARG A 120 -6.46 7.29 5.17
CA ARG A 120 -6.74 5.94 5.68
C ARG A 120 -6.13 4.92 4.73
N ILE A 121 -4.85 4.62 4.97
CA ILE A 121 -4.07 3.70 4.15
C ILE A 121 -3.85 2.39 4.88
N TRP A 122 -4.16 1.30 4.18
CA TRP A 122 -4.05 -0.05 4.69
C TRP A 122 -3.19 -0.91 3.78
N ASN A 123 -2.75 -2.05 4.30
CA ASN A 123 -1.95 -3.04 3.59
C ASN A 123 -2.65 -4.39 3.62
N LEU A 124 -2.76 -5.04 2.47
CA LEU A 124 -3.14 -6.44 2.40
C LEU A 124 -1.98 -7.29 2.93
N GLY A 125 -2.24 -8.16 3.89
CA GLY A 125 -1.22 -9.05 4.49
C GLY A 125 -0.74 -10.19 3.59
N MET A 126 -0.71 -9.99 2.27
CA MET A 126 -0.21 -10.96 1.26
C MET A 126 1.15 -10.52 0.76
N ARG A 127 1.97 -11.49 0.33
CA ARG A 127 3.23 -11.18 -0.35
C ARG A 127 2.91 -11.12 -1.85
N SER A 128 3.39 -10.08 -2.51
CA SER A 128 3.47 -10.02 -3.97
C SER A 128 4.96 -10.00 -4.31
N SER A 129 5.40 -10.86 -5.23
CA SER A 129 6.79 -10.91 -5.65
C SER A 129 6.93 -10.39 -7.07
N CYS A 130 7.86 -9.45 -7.25
CA CYS A 130 8.36 -9.04 -8.55
C CYS A 130 9.67 -9.82 -8.80
N PRO A 131 9.79 -10.61 -9.88
CA PRO A 131 10.97 -11.46 -10.13
C PRO A 131 12.26 -10.67 -10.37
N SER A 132 12.18 -9.57 -11.12
CA SER A 132 13.30 -8.66 -11.41
C SER A 132 13.71 -7.82 -10.20
N CYS A 133 12.85 -7.72 -9.18
CA CYS A 133 13.07 -6.92 -7.98
C CYS A 133 13.79 -7.68 -6.86
N SER A 134 14.47 -8.79 -7.17
CA SER A 134 15.26 -9.53 -6.21
C SER A 134 16.52 -8.75 -5.85
N THR A 135 16.47 -7.97 -4.76
CA THR A 135 17.73 -7.61 -4.08
C THR A 135 18.32 -8.91 -3.56
N GLY A 136 19.54 -9.22 -3.98
CA GLY A 136 20.31 -10.38 -3.54
C GLY A 136 20.62 -10.38 -2.04
N THR A 137 19.60 -10.62 -1.21
CA THR A 137 19.76 -11.05 0.17
C THR A 137 19.71 -12.57 0.19
N PRO A 138 20.81 -13.26 0.55
CA PRO A 138 20.79 -14.71 0.71
C PRO A 138 20.04 -15.02 2.01
N GLY A 139 18.88 -15.67 1.90
CA GLY A 139 18.17 -16.20 3.05
C GLY A 139 16.68 -15.92 3.09
N THR A 140 15.94 -16.35 2.08
CA THR A 140 14.64 -17.01 2.28
C THR A 140 14.28 -17.68 0.96
N GLY A 141 14.64 -18.96 0.89
CA GLY A 141 14.40 -19.80 -0.27
C GLY A 141 12.92 -19.92 -0.60
N PHE A 142 12.69 -20.05 -1.91
CA PHE A 142 11.52 -20.66 -2.49
C PHE A 142 11.05 -21.88 -1.68
N MET A 143 9.79 -21.91 -1.30
CA MET A 143 9.06 -23.17 -1.18
C MET A 143 8.09 -23.20 -2.36
N GLY A 144 8.46 -23.99 -3.36
CA GLY A 144 7.57 -24.33 -4.45
C GLY A 144 6.43 -25.22 -3.97
N PHE A 145 5.28 -25.03 -4.60
CA PHE A 145 4.46 -26.10 -5.12
C PHE A 145 4.16 -25.76 -6.58
#